data_AF-A0A1G7S4F1-F1
#
_entry.id   AF-A0A1G7S4F1-F1
#
_cell.length_a   1.000
_cell.length_b   1.000
_cell.length_c   1.000
_cell.angle_alpha   90.00
_cell.angle_beta   90.00
_cell.angle_gamma   90.00
#
_symmetry.space_group_name_H-M   'P 1'
#
loop_
_entity.id
_entity.type
_entity.pdbx_description
1 polymer ?
#
loop_
_entity_poly.entity_id
_entity_poly.type
_entity_poly.pdbx_seq_one_letter_code
_entity_poly.pdbx_strand_id
1 'polypeptide(L)'
;MTCCPGAGIDSGQPGRLPEKVFAQWYSGTLRIPQGELLDYVHMGYGSTYDWDLLLEVQSGVVVSKSVRFNEVEASDDDDWLPF
;
A
#
# COMPACT_ATOMS: atom_id res chain seq x y z
N MET A 1 -8.74 -7.72 -49.32
CA MET A 1 -9.59 -7.24 -48.21
C MET A 1 -8.76 -7.36 -46.94
N THR A 2 -8.46 -6.21 -46.35
CA THR A 2 -7.55 -6.00 -45.22
C THR A 2 -8.18 -6.53 -43.93
N CYS A 3 -7.41 -7.26 -43.12
CA CYS A 3 -7.68 -7.41 -41.69
C CYS A 3 -6.39 -7.12 -40.88
N CYS A 4 -6.45 -5.96 -40.22
CA CYS A 4 -5.81 -5.47 -39.00
C CYS A 4 -4.29 -5.69 -38.74
N PRO A 5 -3.51 -4.60 -38.50
CA PRO A 5 -2.19 -4.70 -37.90
C PRO A 5 -2.29 -4.70 -36.36
N GLY A 6 -1.49 -5.55 -35.71
CA GLY A 6 -0.93 -5.28 -34.38
C GLY A 6 -1.81 -5.57 -33.16
N ALA A 7 -1.88 -6.83 -32.75
CA ALA A 7 -1.99 -7.18 -31.33
C ALA A 7 -0.69 -7.88 -30.93
N GLY A 8 0.34 -7.08 -30.64
CA GLY A 8 1.56 -7.57 -30.03
C GLY A 8 1.26 -7.94 -28.58
N ILE A 9 0.89 -9.19 -28.32
CA ILE A 9 1.10 -9.78 -27.01
C ILE A 9 2.62 -9.95 -26.87
N ASP A 10 3.24 -9.08 -26.07
CA ASP A 10 4.62 -9.25 -25.62
C ASP A 10 4.70 -10.60 -24.91
N SER A 11 5.26 -11.57 -25.63
CA SER A 11 5.69 -12.84 -25.09
C SER A 11 6.77 -12.57 -24.05
N GLY A 12 6.35 -12.52 -22.78
CA GLY A 12 7.20 -12.24 -21.64
C GLY A 12 8.50 -13.05 -21.66
N GLN A 13 9.62 -12.33 -21.78
CA GLN A 13 10.92 -12.88 -21.46
C GLN A 13 11.05 -13.02 -19.93
N PRO A 14 11.37 -14.21 -19.39
CA PRO A 14 11.58 -14.38 -17.97
C PRO A 14 12.78 -13.52 -17.54
N GLY A 15 12.51 -12.51 -16.72
CA GLY A 15 13.53 -11.61 -16.16
C GLY A 15 13.37 -10.13 -16.53
N ARG A 16 12.49 -9.76 -17.48
CA ARG A 16 12.14 -8.37 -17.72
C ARG A 16 10.90 -8.00 -16.90
N LEU A 17 11.08 -7.22 -15.84
CA LEU A 17 9.94 -6.55 -15.22
C LEU A 17 9.28 -5.68 -16.29
N PRO A 18 7.94 -5.66 -16.40
CA PRO A 18 7.26 -4.78 -17.32
C PRO A 18 7.75 -3.35 -17.07
N GLU A 19 7.81 -2.55 -18.15
CA GLU A 19 8.06 -1.11 -18.01
C GLU A 19 7.10 -0.51 -16.98
N LYS A 20 7.56 0.50 -16.24
CA LYS A 20 6.80 1.09 -15.13
C LYS A 20 5.38 1.42 -15.61
N VAL A 21 4.39 0.73 -15.06
CA VAL A 21 2.98 0.98 -15.35
C VAL A 21 2.51 2.14 -14.48
N PHE A 22 2.01 3.20 -15.10
CA PHE A 22 1.42 4.31 -14.36
C PHE A 22 0.13 3.85 -13.67
N ALA A 23 0.00 4.12 -12.37
CA ALA A 23 -1.09 3.61 -11.54
C ALA A 23 -2.42 4.38 -11.74
N GLN A 24 -2.79 4.68 -13.00
CA GLN A 24 -3.98 5.46 -13.33
C GLN A 24 -5.28 4.85 -12.77
N TRP A 25 -5.29 3.54 -12.56
CA TRP A 25 -6.41 2.78 -12.03
C TRP A 25 -6.69 3.02 -10.54
N TYR A 26 -5.80 3.69 -9.80
CA TYR A 26 -5.97 3.90 -8.36
C TYR A 26 -6.30 5.36 -8.01
N SER A 27 -7.36 5.52 -7.22
CA SER A 27 -7.69 6.75 -6.48
C SER A 27 -8.08 6.35 -5.06
N GLY A 28 -7.52 7.02 -4.04
CA GLY A 28 -7.73 6.66 -2.65
C GLY A 28 -6.68 7.25 -1.73
N THR A 29 -6.67 6.83 -0.47
CA THR A 29 -5.62 7.22 0.49
C THR A 29 -4.66 6.06 0.72
N LEU A 30 -3.37 6.29 0.45
CA LEU A 30 -2.32 5.39 0.89
C LEU A 30 -1.90 5.78 2.30
N ARG A 31 -1.97 4.81 3.21
CA ARG A 31 -1.49 4.95 4.59
C ARG A 31 -0.11 4.31 4.71
N ILE A 32 0.82 5.03 5.30
CA ILE A 32 2.18 4.56 5.58
C ILE A 32 2.41 4.70 7.09
N PRO A 33 2.32 3.60 7.86
CA PRO A 33 2.56 3.62 9.30
C PRO A 33 4.02 3.96 9.61
N GLN A 34 4.26 4.78 10.63
CA GLN A 34 5.56 5.30 11.03
C GLN A 34 5.65 5.45 12.56
N GLY A 35 6.87 5.43 13.10
CA GLY A 35 7.10 5.57 14.54
C GLY A 35 7.16 4.22 15.26
N GLU A 36 6.92 4.23 16.57
CA GLU A 36 6.88 3.03 17.41
C GLU A 36 5.57 2.27 17.20
N LEU A 37 5.63 0.96 17.46
CA LEU A 37 4.46 0.07 17.40
C LEU A 37 3.68 0.24 18.69
N LEU A 38 2.45 0.74 18.59
CA LEU A 38 1.58 0.95 19.74
C LEU A 38 0.67 -0.25 20.01
N ASP A 39 0.18 -0.90 18.94
CA ASP A 39 -0.69 -2.06 19.03
C ASP A 39 -0.40 -3.04 17.90
N TYR A 40 -0.13 -4.29 18.25
CA TYR A 40 0.25 -5.35 17.34
C TYR A 40 -0.94 -6.22 16.95
N VAL A 41 -1.17 -6.36 15.65
CA VAL A 41 -2.13 -7.31 15.08
C VAL A 41 -1.38 -8.31 14.21
N HIS A 42 -1.64 -9.61 14.41
CA HIS A 42 -0.96 -10.71 13.71
C HIS A 42 -0.88 -10.48 12.19
N MET A 43 0.32 -10.70 11.63
CA MET A 43 0.73 -10.40 10.24
C MET A 43 0.94 -8.91 9.91
N GLY A 44 0.85 -8.00 10.89
CA GLY A 44 1.37 -6.62 10.81
C GLY A 44 0.52 -5.61 10.04
N TYR A 45 -0.28 -6.03 9.06
CA TYR A 45 -1.08 -5.10 8.22
C TYR A 45 -2.13 -4.29 9.00
N GLY A 46 -2.63 -4.86 10.10
CA GLY A 46 -3.59 -4.19 10.99
C GLY A 46 -2.96 -3.46 12.17
N SER A 47 -1.62 -3.51 12.32
CA SER A 47 -0.94 -2.93 13.48
C SER A 47 -1.03 -1.40 13.48
N THR A 48 -1.00 -0.82 14.67
CA THR A 48 -1.04 0.63 14.88
C THR A 48 0.32 1.13 15.32
N TYR A 49 0.76 2.22 14.72
CA TYR A 49 2.01 2.90 15.04
C TYR A 49 1.71 4.34 15.47
N ASP A 50 2.67 5.00 16.13
CA ASP A 50 2.53 6.35 16.67
C ASP A 50 1.93 7.37 15.69
N TRP A 51 2.26 7.27 14.41
CA TRP A 51 1.68 8.16 13.40
C TRP A 51 1.67 7.52 12.01
N ASP A 52 0.77 8.01 11.18
CA ASP A 52 0.66 7.65 9.79
C ASP A 52 1.01 8.84 8.90
N LEU A 53 1.79 8.57 7.86
CA LEU A 53 1.83 9.43 6.70
C LEU A 53 0.70 9.02 5.75
N LEU A 54 -0.18 9.98 5.42
CA LEU A 54 -1.29 9.78 4.52
C LEU A 54 -1.04 10.49 3.20
N LEU A 55 -1.18 9.76 2.09
CA LEU A 55 -1.11 10.31 0.73
C LEU A 55 -2.47 10.17 0.08
N GLU A 56 -3.09 11.29 -0.29
CA GLU A 56 -4.27 11.27 -1.15
C GLU A 56 -3.80 11.13 -2.60
N VAL A 57 -4.34 10.12 -3.28
CA VAL A 57 -4.02 9.79 -4.67
C VAL A 57 -5.28 9.92 -5.53
N GLN A 58 -5.17 10.60 -6.66
CA GLN A 58 -6.20 10.69 -7.69
C GLN A 58 -5.61 10.21 -9.03
N SER A 59 -6.17 9.13 -9.57
CA SER A 59 -5.75 8.51 -10.84
C SER A 59 -4.23 8.34 -10.96
N GLY A 60 -3.61 7.79 -9.90
CA GLY A 60 -2.17 7.55 -9.83
C GLY A 60 -1.31 8.77 -9.47
N VAL A 61 -1.90 9.95 -9.25
CA VAL A 61 -1.19 11.19 -8.87
C VAL A 61 -1.41 11.49 -7.40
N VAL A 62 -0.34 11.72 -6.63
CA VAL A 62 -0.45 12.23 -5.25
C VAL A 62 -0.88 13.69 -5.29
N VAL A 63 -2.05 13.99 -4.74
CA VAL A 63 -2.63 15.34 -4.71
C VAL A 63 -2.51 16.01 -3.35
N SER A 64 -2.37 15.23 -2.27
CA SER A 64 -2.24 15.75 -0.91
C SER A 64 -1.36 14.84 -0.06
N LYS A 65 -0.76 15.43 0.97
CA LYS A 65 0.09 14.78 1.97
C LYS A 65 -0.26 15.32 3.34
N SER A 66 -0.59 14.44 4.28
CA SER A 66 -0.87 14.81 5.67
C SER A 66 -0.28 13.80 6.65
N VAL A 67 -0.14 14.22 7.90
CA VAL A 67 0.29 13.38 9.01
C VAL A 67 -0.87 13.23 9.97
N ARG A 68 -1.09 11.99 10.45
CA ARG A 68 -2.05 11.69 11.51
C ARG A 68 -1.31 11.02 12.66
N PHE A 69 -1.34 11.61 13.84
CA PHE A 69 -0.87 10.95 15.06
C PHE A 69 -1.97 10.02 15.57
N ASN A 70 -1.58 8.81 15.96
CA ASN A 70 -2.47 7.80 16.51
C ASN A 70 -2.24 7.72 18.01
N GLU A 71 -3.32 7.58 18.75
CA GLU A 71 -3.31 7.29 20.18
C GLU A 71 -4.13 6.01 20.34
N VAL A 72 -3.55 4.99 20.98
CA VAL A 72 -4.27 3.79 21.38
C VAL A 72 -4.02 3.54 22.85
N GLU A 73 -5.08 3.18 23.57
CA GLU A 73 -4.94 2.59 24.89
C GLU A 73 -4.20 1.26 24.69
N ALA A 74 -3.05 1.08 25.34
CA ALA A 74 -2.37 -0.20 25.31
C ALA A 74 -3.35 -1.27 25.81
N SER A 75 -3.71 -2.22 24.96
CA SER A 75 -4.46 -3.39 25.42
C SER A 75 -3.49 -4.26 26.21
N ASP A 76 -3.76 -4.44 27.50
CA ASP A 76 -3.06 -5.37 28.41
C ASP A 76 -3.25 -6.85 28.02
N ASP A 77 -3.61 -7.14 26.77
CA ASP A 77 -3.78 -8.49 26.23
C ASP A 77 -2.39 -9.14 25.93
N ASP A 78 -1.49 -9.07 26.92
CA ASP A 78 -0.28 -9.88 27.07
C ASP A 78 -0.61 -11.34 27.47
N ASP A 79 -1.89 -11.73 27.45
CA ASP A 79 -2.38 -13.06 27.83
C ASP A 79 -2.22 -14.12 26.71
N TRP A 80 -1.62 -13.78 25.57
CA TRP A 80 -1.38 -14.72 24.46
C TRP A 80 0.10 -14.94 24.15
N LEU A 81 0.87 -15.41 25.15
CA LEU A 81 2.13 -16.11 24.89
C LEU A 81 2.07 -17.57 25.38
N PRO A 82 1.70 -18.50 24.50
CA PRO A 82 2.25 -19.84 24.54
C PRO A 82 2.95 -20.12 23.21
N PHE A 83 4.28 -19.96 23.24
CA PHE A 83 5.26 -20.39 22.23
C PHE A 83 5.32 -19.60 20.91
#